data_AF-A0A1B0DCF9-F1
#
_entry.id   AF-A0A1B0DCF9-F1
#
_cell.length_a   1.000
_cell.length_b   1.000
_cell.length_c   1.000
_cell.angle_alpha   90.00
_cell.angle_beta   90.00
_cell.angle_gamma   90.00
#
_symmetry.space_group_name_H-M   'P 1'
#
loop_
_entity.id
_entity.type
_entity.pdbx_description
1 polymer ?
#
loop_
_entity_poly.entity_id
_entity_poly.type
_entity_poly.pdbx_seq_one_letter_code
_entity_poly.pdbx_strand_id
1 'polypeptide(L)'
;MHEAYAVSQPAKIGVQIECIAGYDNHVILGTKLGHLLQYLIQQNESETDNKMDLQLLQYDKNFSKKPITQIEVIPEYQLLVSLTDNQINVNDISRTNFPLVFSVVKSKGASVFCLNIKRVKCLTGETTLIVRMCVAVKRKLKF
;
A
#
# COMPACT_ATOMS: atom_id res chain seq x y z
N MET A 1 -12.44 -24.52 -22.21
CA MET A 1 -12.53 -23.74 -20.95
C MET A 1 -11.32 -22.82 -20.96
N HIS A 2 -11.50 -21.50 -21.03
CA HIS A 2 -10.38 -20.55 -20.98
C HIS A 2 -10.11 -20.20 -19.51
N GLU A 3 -8.88 -20.41 -19.05
CA GLU A 3 -8.42 -19.99 -17.73
C GLU A 3 -8.31 -18.45 -17.73
N ALA A 4 -9.10 -17.77 -16.89
CA ALA A 4 -9.09 -16.31 -16.79
C ALA A 4 -7.95 -15.76 -15.90
N TYR A 5 -7.31 -16.63 -15.12
CA TYR A 5 -6.22 -16.30 -14.23
C TYR A 5 -5.24 -17.45 -14.13
N ALA A 6 -3.97 -17.14 -13.87
CA ALA A 6 -2.96 -18.13 -13.48
C ALA A 6 -2.64 -17.94 -12.00
N VAL A 7 -2.51 -19.04 -11.25
CA VAL A 7 -2.13 -19.00 -9.83
C VAL A 7 -0.64 -19.28 -9.72
N SER A 8 0.10 -18.33 -9.16
CA SER A 8 1.51 -18.52 -8.80
C SER A 8 1.65 -18.36 -7.29
N GLN A 9 2.23 -19.37 -6.64
CA GLN A 9 2.54 -19.29 -5.21
C GLN A 9 3.93 -18.65 -5.05
N PRO A 10 4.04 -17.51 -4.33
CA PRO A 10 5.32 -16.91 -4.07
C PRO A 10 6.14 -17.77 -3.10
N ALA A 11 7.46 -17.58 -3.11
CA ALA A 11 8.35 -18.14 -2.10
C ALA A 11 7.91 -17.70 -0.68
N LYS A 12 8.27 -18.51 0.32
CA LYS A 12 7.84 -18.29 1.71
C LYS A 12 8.30 -16.91 2.22
N ILE A 13 7.34 -16.05 2.52
CA ILE A 13 7.58 -14.74 3.13
C ILE A 13 7.76 -14.95 4.65
N GLY A 14 8.96 -14.66 5.16
CA GLY A 14 9.36 -14.94 6.55
C GLY A 14 8.78 -13.99 7.62
N VAL A 15 7.82 -13.14 7.26
CA VAL A 15 7.20 -12.16 8.16
C VAL A 15 5.69 -12.40 8.26
N GLN A 16 5.11 -12.08 9.42
CA GLN A 16 3.66 -12.10 9.58
C GLN A 16 3.06 -10.84 8.94
N ILE A 17 2.37 -11.04 7.81
CA ILE A 17 1.66 -10.00 7.06
C ILE A 17 0.38 -9.63 7.84
N GLU A 18 0.14 -8.33 8.01
CA GLU A 18 -1.12 -7.79 8.57
C GLU A 18 -1.96 -7.09 7.51
N CYS A 19 -1.33 -6.44 6.54
CA CYS A 19 -2.04 -5.80 5.45
C CYS A 19 -1.22 -5.81 4.15
N ILE A 20 -1.93 -5.63 3.04
CA ILE A 20 -1.39 -5.70 1.68
C ILE A 20 -2.03 -4.61 0.82
N ALA A 21 -1.26 -3.99 -0.08
CA ALA A 21 -1.76 -3.14 -1.14
C ALA A 21 -1.01 -3.44 -2.44
N GLY A 22 -1.75 -3.60 -3.54
CA GLY A 22 -1.19 -3.75 -4.88
C GLY A 22 -1.35 -2.44 -5.67
N TYR A 23 -0.36 -2.12 -6.49
CA TYR A 23 -0.44 -1.07 -7.51
C TYR A 23 0.51 -1.38 -8.66
N ASP A 24 0.05 -1.20 -9.89
CA ASP A 24 0.79 -1.64 -11.08
C ASP A 24 1.26 -3.11 -10.92
N ASN A 25 2.56 -3.37 -11.09
CA ASN A 25 3.18 -4.67 -10.84
C ASN A 25 3.82 -4.77 -9.45
N HIS A 26 3.47 -3.89 -8.52
CA HIS A 26 4.04 -3.87 -7.17
C HIS A 26 3.05 -4.36 -6.13
N VAL A 27 3.59 -4.96 -5.08
CA VAL A 27 2.87 -5.30 -3.86
C VAL A 27 3.63 -4.73 -2.67
N ILE A 28 2.94 -3.97 -1.83
CA ILE A 28 3.44 -3.52 -0.54
C ILE A 28 2.79 -4.36 0.56
N LEU A 29 3.61 -4.81 1.51
CA LEU A 29 3.20 -5.60 2.67
C LEU A 29 3.49 -4.82 3.94
N GLY A 30 2.45 -4.57 4.74
CA GLY A 30 2.57 -4.14 6.12
C GLY A 30 2.54 -5.35 7.05
N THR A 31 3.42 -5.37 8.05
CA THR A 31 3.58 -6.53 8.94
C THR A 31 3.15 -6.24 10.37
N LYS A 32 2.94 -7.31 11.14
CA LYS A 32 2.64 -7.24 12.58
C LYS A 32 3.75 -6.60 13.40
N LEU A 33 5.00 -6.76 12.97
CA LEU A 33 6.16 -6.15 13.65
C LEU A 33 6.36 -4.68 13.29
N GLY A 34 5.56 -4.13 12.39
CA GLY A 34 5.69 -2.74 11.93
C GLY A 34 6.70 -2.55 10.80
N HIS A 35 7.15 -3.64 10.19
CA HIS A 35 8.00 -3.59 9.00
C HIS A 35 7.17 -3.37 7.73
N LEU A 36 7.75 -2.68 6.75
CA LEU A 36 7.16 -2.44 5.44
C LEU A 36 8.04 -3.03 4.34
N LEU A 37 7.45 -3.81 3.44
CA LEU A 37 8.15 -4.45 2.32
C LEU A 37 7.49 -4.08 1.01
N GLN A 38 8.27 -3.85 -0.02
CA GLN A 38 7.80 -3.68 -1.40
C GLN A 38 8.42 -4.75 -2.28
N TYR A 39 7.56 -5.43 -3.03
CA TYR A 39 7.93 -6.42 -4.03
C TYR A 39 7.50 -5.95 -5.42
N LEU A 40 8.25 -6.32 -6.43
CA LEU A 40 7.86 -6.30 -7.83
C LEU A 40 7.43 -7.71 -8.24
N ILE A 41 6.27 -7.82 -8.87
CA ILE A 41 5.77 -9.04 -9.49
C ILE A 41 6.38 -9.11 -10.89
N GLN A 42 7.11 -10.17 -11.18
CA GLN A 42 7.74 -10.39 -12.48
C GLN A 42 7.46 -11.80 -12.97
N GLN A 43 7.29 -11.95 -14.28
CA GLN A 43 7.23 -13.25 -14.90
C GLN A 43 8.65 -13.84 -14.95
N ASN A 44 8.80 -15.09 -14.55
CA ASN A 44 10.07 -15.77 -14.63
C ASN A 44 10.27 -16.31 -16.06
N GLU A 45 11.08 -15.61 -16.87
CA GLU A 45 11.34 -15.95 -18.28
C GLU A 45 12.03 -17.33 -18.46
N SER A 46 12.57 -17.90 -17.37
CA SER A 46 13.31 -19.16 -17.38
C SER A 46 12.43 -20.40 -17.24
N GLU A 47 11.16 -20.25 -16.86
CA GLU A 47 10.24 -21.37 -16.63
C GLU A 47 9.17 -21.43 -17.72
N THR A 48 8.90 -22.62 -18.25
CA THR A 48 7.92 -22.88 -19.32
C THR A 48 6.47 -22.61 -18.93
N ASP A 49 6.20 -22.29 -17.66
CA ASP A 49 4.88 -22.37 -17.02
C ASP A 49 4.28 -21.00 -16.63
N ASN A 50 4.74 -19.90 -17.24
CA ASN A 50 4.25 -18.54 -16.96
C ASN A 50 4.21 -18.18 -15.46
N LYS A 51 5.14 -18.72 -14.68
CA LYS A 51 5.17 -18.53 -13.24
C LYS A 51 5.58 -17.10 -12.89
N MET A 52 4.80 -16.47 -12.02
CA MET A 52 5.13 -15.17 -11.44
C MET A 52 6.01 -15.36 -10.19
N ASP A 53 7.02 -14.52 -10.04
CA ASP A 53 7.87 -14.44 -8.87
C ASP A 53 7.83 -13.04 -8.24
N LEU A 54 8.24 -12.95 -6.97
CA LEU A 54 8.31 -11.70 -6.21
C LEU A 54 9.77 -11.28 -6.02
N GLN A 55 10.19 -10.22 -6.69
CA GLN A 55 11.46 -9.58 -6.44
C GLN A 55 11.32 -8.56 -5.29
N LEU A 56 12.03 -8.76 -4.18
CA LEU A 56 12.07 -7.78 -3.09
C LEU A 56 12.81 -6.51 -3.56
N LEU A 57 12.12 -5.37 -3.61
CA LEU A 57 12.70 -4.08 -3.96
C LEU A 57 13.18 -3.33 -2.72
N GLN A 58 12.39 -3.36 -1.65
CA GLN A 58 12.65 -2.57 -0.46
C GLN A 58 12.13 -3.26 0.80
N TYR A 59 12.88 -3.11 1.89
CA TYR A 59 12.51 -3.61 3.20
C TYR A 59 12.93 -2.60 4.27
N ASP A 60 11.94 -1.89 4.83
CA ASP A 60 12.12 -1.07 6.02
C ASP A 60 11.69 -1.81 7.29
N LYS A 61 12.66 -2.28 8.07
CA LYS A 61 12.46 -2.94 9.36
C LYS A 61 12.07 -1.96 10.48
N ASN A 62 12.31 -0.67 10.30
CA ASN A 62 12.13 0.35 11.32
C ASN A 62 10.96 1.30 11.01
N PHE A 63 10.17 1.00 9.97
CA PHE A 63 9.05 1.83 9.52
C PHE A 63 8.09 2.18 10.66
N SER A 64 7.72 1.19 11.47
CA SER A 64 6.93 1.37 12.68
C SER A 64 7.37 0.42 13.79
N LYS A 65 7.16 0.84 15.04
CA LYS A 65 7.31 0.00 16.24
C LYS A 65 6.03 -0.79 16.56
N LYS A 66 4.94 -0.56 15.81
CA LYS A 66 3.61 -1.13 16.02
C LYS A 66 3.13 -1.79 14.73
N PRO A 67 2.19 -2.75 14.80
CA PRO A 67 1.60 -3.35 13.61
C PRO A 67 1.10 -2.29 12.62
N ILE A 68 1.37 -2.52 11.33
CA ILE A 68 0.76 -1.74 10.26
C ILE A 68 -0.54 -2.46 9.90
N THR A 69 -1.68 -1.88 10.28
CA THR A 69 -2.98 -2.57 10.22
C THR A 69 -3.75 -2.31 8.93
N GLN A 70 -3.42 -1.24 8.21
CA GLN A 70 -4.01 -0.92 6.92
C GLN A 70 -3.04 -0.09 6.10
N ILE A 71 -3.01 -0.34 4.80
CA ILE A 71 -2.29 0.47 3.81
C ILE A 71 -3.14 0.68 2.56
N GLU A 72 -2.99 1.84 1.92
CA GLU A 72 -3.47 2.11 0.57
C GLU A 72 -2.42 2.94 -0.19
N VAL A 73 -2.32 2.76 -1.50
CA VAL A 73 -1.36 3.47 -2.36
C VAL A 73 -2.11 4.46 -3.25
N ILE A 74 -1.52 5.63 -3.47
CA ILE A 74 -1.96 6.63 -4.46
C ILE A 74 -0.83 6.73 -5.50
N PRO A 75 -0.84 5.89 -6.54
CA PRO A 75 0.29 5.75 -7.47
C PRO A 75 0.62 7.05 -8.20
N GLU A 76 -0.39 7.85 -8.57
CA GLU A 76 -0.18 9.10 -9.30
C GLU A 76 0.66 10.13 -8.54
N TYR A 77 0.73 10.01 -7.20
CA TYR A 77 1.54 10.88 -6.36
C TYR A 77 2.70 10.15 -5.69
N GLN A 78 2.90 8.86 -5.96
CA GLN A 78 3.87 8.03 -5.26
C GLN A 78 3.73 8.14 -3.73
N LEU A 79 2.48 8.08 -3.25
CA LEU A 79 2.17 8.14 -1.82
C LEU A 79 1.63 6.81 -1.30
N LEU A 80 2.08 6.43 -0.11
CA LEU A 80 1.52 5.37 0.71
C LEU A 80 0.80 5.99 1.90
N VAL A 81 -0.46 5.64 2.08
CA VAL A 81 -1.23 5.94 3.28
C VAL A 81 -1.19 4.72 4.19
N SER A 82 -0.68 4.87 5.41
CA SER A 82 -0.54 3.78 6.37
C SER A 82 -1.27 4.08 7.68
N LEU A 83 -1.90 3.07 8.26
CA LEU A 83 -2.46 3.11 9.61
C LEU A 83 -1.58 2.28 10.53
N THR A 84 -0.95 2.96 11.49
CA THR A 84 -0.13 2.35 12.53
C THR A 84 -0.31 3.13 13.84
N ASP A 85 -0.33 2.42 14.97
CA ASP A 85 -0.55 3.01 16.30
C ASP A 85 -1.81 3.89 16.38
N ASN A 86 -2.87 3.47 15.67
CA ASN A 86 -4.13 4.22 15.53
C ASN A 86 -3.96 5.65 14.98
N GLN A 87 -2.94 5.87 14.14
CA GLN A 87 -2.67 7.15 13.48
C GLN A 87 -2.37 6.91 12.00
N ILE A 88 -2.93 7.78 11.16
CA ILE A 88 -2.72 7.73 9.71
C ILE A 88 -1.50 8.57 9.36
N ASN A 89 -0.59 7.98 8.59
CA ASN A 89 0.62 8.58 8.07
C ASN A 89 0.64 8.49 6.54
N VAL A 90 1.26 9.49 5.92
CA VAL A 90 1.47 9.55 4.47
C VAL A 90 2.96 9.53 4.21
N ASN A 91 3.43 8.57 3.44
CA ASN A 91 4.83 8.28 3.17
C ASN A 91 5.10 8.31 1.66
N ASP A 92 6.32 8.68 1.25
CA ASP A 92 6.73 8.70 -0.16
C ASP A 92 7.27 7.32 -0.56
N ILE A 93 6.62 6.64 -1.51
CA ILE A 93 7.03 5.30 -1.96
C ILE A 93 8.18 5.31 -2.97
N SER A 94 8.48 6.46 -3.57
CA SER A 94 9.57 6.57 -4.56
C SER A 94 10.95 6.62 -3.93
N ARG A 95 11.02 6.79 -2.60
CA ARG A 95 12.26 7.03 -1.86
C ARG A 95 12.64 5.88 -0.95
N THR A 96 13.94 5.80 -0.65
CA THR A 96 14.46 4.78 0.25
C THR A 96 13.86 4.90 1.65
N ASN A 97 13.38 3.79 2.22
CA ASN A 97 12.77 3.67 3.55
C ASN A 97 11.47 4.46 3.73
N PHE A 98 10.68 4.67 2.67
CA PHE A 98 9.34 5.23 2.75
C PHE A 98 9.22 6.47 3.65
N PRO A 99 10.02 7.53 3.42
CA PRO A 99 10.10 8.66 4.34
C PRO A 99 8.71 9.29 4.55
N LEU A 100 8.45 9.67 5.80
CA LEU A 100 7.21 10.33 6.18
C LEU A 100 7.10 11.68 5.46
N VAL A 101 6.00 11.89 4.74
CA VAL A 101 5.63 13.19 4.16
C VAL A 101 4.88 14.00 5.20
N PHE A 102 3.82 13.43 5.79
CA PHE A 102 3.09 14.04 6.90
C PHE A 102 2.24 13.03 7.66
N SER A 103 1.87 13.38 8.88
CA SER A 103 0.90 12.63 9.68
C SER A 103 -0.43 13.35 9.76
N VAL A 104 -1.54 12.62 9.62
CA VAL A 104 -2.89 13.18 9.73
C VAL A 104 -3.24 13.29 11.22
N VAL A 105 -2.85 14.38 11.88
CA VAL A 105 -3.00 14.54 13.34
C VAL A 105 -4.45 14.34 13.81
N LYS A 106 -5.44 14.77 13.02
CA LYS A 106 -6.88 14.60 13.31
C LYS A 106 -7.36 13.14 13.29
N SER A 107 -6.55 12.21 12.78
CA SER A 107 -6.86 10.78 12.73
C SER A 107 -6.48 10.02 14.00
N LYS A 108 -5.93 10.68 15.03
CA LYS A 108 -5.51 10.00 16.26
C LYS A 108 -6.66 9.18 16.88
N GLY A 109 -6.41 7.89 17.12
CA GLY A 109 -7.41 6.92 17.55
C GLY A 109 -8.17 6.25 16.40
N ALA A 110 -7.71 6.41 15.15
CA ALA A 110 -8.27 5.74 13.98
C ALA A 110 -8.18 4.23 14.12
N SER A 111 -9.25 3.55 13.74
CA SER A 111 -9.31 2.09 13.66
C SER A 111 -9.30 1.57 12.23
N VAL A 112 -9.75 2.38 11.27
CA VAL A 112 -9.79 2.07 9.83
C VAL A 112 -9.93 3.39 9.06
N PHE A 113 -9.45 3.42 7.82
CA PHE A 113 -9.72 4.51 6.88
C PHE A 113 -10.18 3.96 5.54
N CYS A 114 -10.61 4.83 4.64
CA CYS A 114 -10.89 4.49 3.24
C CYS A 114 -10.63 5.71 2.37
N LEU A 115 -10.02 5.51 1.20
CA LEU A 115 -9.83 6.57 0.21
C LEU A 115 -10.88 6.50 -0.89
N ASN A 116 -11.35 7.68 -1.30
CA ASN A 116 -12.13 7.89 -2.51
C ASN A 116 -11.31 8.77 -3.45
N ILE A 117 -10.78 8.15 -4.50
CA ILE A 117 -9.90 8.79 -5.48
C ILE A 117 -10.71 9.06 -6.75
N LYS A 118 -10.83 10.34 -7.12
CA LYS A 118 -11.52 10.77 -8.34
C LYS A 118 -10.54 11.44 -9.30
N ARG A 119 -10.48 10.94 -10.54
CA ARG A 119 -9.76 11.56 -11.65
C ARG A 119 -10.72 12.50 -12.36
N VAL A 120 -10.43 13.79 -12.36
CA VAL A 120 -11.26 14.83 -12.96
C VAL A 120 -10.51 15.43 -14.13
N LYS A 121 -11.04 15.28 -15.33
CA LYS A 121 -10.50 15.92 -16.53
C LYS A 121 -11.03 17.35 -16.61
N CYS A 122 -10.12 18.32 -16.56
CA CYS A 122 -10.41 19.73 -16.71
C CYS A 122 -10.74 20.07 -18.16
N LEU A 123 -11.38 21.22 -18.38
CA LEU A 123 -11.67 21.78 -19.71
C LEU A 123 -10.38 22.05 -20.51
N THR A 124 -9.25 22.24 -19.84
CA THR A 124 -7.90 22.38 -20.44
C THR A 124 -7.33 21.05 -20.94
N GLY A 125 -7.97 19.92 -20.66
CA GLY A 125 -7.48 18.57 -20.95
C GLY A 125 -6.61 17.96 -19.86
N GLU A 126 -6.15 18.77 -18.89
CA GLU A 126 -5.39 18.29 -17.73
C GLU A 126 -6.25 17.38 -16.83
N THR A 127 -5.67 16.29 -16.34
CA THR A 127 -6.34 15.42 -15.37
C THR A 127 -5.85 15.75 -13.96
N THR A 128 -6.79 16.12 -13.09
CA THR A 128 -6.52 16.35 -11.67
C THR A 128 -7.00 15.16 -10.83
N LEU A 129 -6.30 14.87 -9.74
CA LEU A 129 -6.67 13.82 -8.80
C LEU A 129 -7.25 14.45 -7.53
N ILE A 130 -8.48 14.08 -7.18
CA ILE A 130 -9.09 14.47 -5.92
C ILE A 130 -9.13 13.24 -5.03
N VAL A 131 -8.33 13.26 -3.97
CA VAL A 131 -8.31 12.21 -2.94
C VAL A 131 -9.10 12.69 -1.73
N ARG A 132 -10.15 11.94 -1.37
CA ARG A 132 -10.91 12.15 -0.13
C ARG A 132 -10.67 10.97 0.79
N MET A 133 -10.45 11.22 2.07
CA MET A 133 -10.26 10.17 3.06
C MET A 133 -11.39 10.20 4.09
N CYS A 134 -11.99 9.04 4.36
CA CYS A 134 -12.89 8.85 5.50
C CYS A 134 -12.15 8.07 6.58
N VAL A 135 -12.30 8.48 7.84
CA VAL A 135 -11.61 7.85 8.97
C VAL A 135 -12.64 7.43 10.00
N ALA A 136 -12.55 6.19 10.51
CA ALA A 136 -13.36 5.75 11.64
C ALA A 136 -12.53 5.79 12.93
N VAL A 137 -13.04 6.46 13.96
CA VAL A 137 -12.46 6.52 15.31
C VAL A 137 -13.49 5.99 16.29
N LYS A 138 -13.16 4.92 17.03
CA LYS A 138 -14.08 4.28 17.99
C LYS A 138 -15.46 3.97 17.40
N ARG A 139 -15.50 3.39 16.19
CA ARG A 139 -16.73 3.08 15.44
C ARG A 139 -17.60 4.30 15.07
N LYS A 140 -17.02 5.51 15.05
CA LYS A 140 -17.66 6.74 14.58
C LYS A 140 -16.90 7.30 13.38
N LEU A 141 -17.61 7.71 12.33
CA LEU A 141 -17.00 8.34 11.17
C LEU A 141 -16.53 9.76 11.52
N LYS A 142 -15.36 10.12 10.98
CA LYS A 142 -14.75 11.45 11.00
C LYS A 142 -14.54 11.86 9.54
N PHE A 143 -14.92 13.09 9.24
CA PHE A 143 -14.79 13.76 7.94
C PHE A 143 -13.84 14.94 8.08
#